data_AF-A0A238KHU8-F1
#
_entry.id   AF-A0A238KHU8-F1
#
_cell.length_a   1.000
_cell.length_b   1.000
_cell.length_c   1.000
_cell.angle_alpha   90.00
_cell.angle_beta   90.00
_cell.angle_gamma   90.00
#
_symmetry.space_group_name_H-M   'P 1'
#
loop_
_entity.id
_entity.type
_entity.pdbx_description
1 polymer ?
#
loop_
_entity_poly.entity_id
_entity_poly.type
_entity_poly.pdbx_seq_one_letter_code
_entity_poly.pdbx_strand_id
1 'polypeptide(L)'
;MNAHTRNELSSDKKIGDVFYAFGYSIPVSKTGKKLWPALFKRAIVYKLMTNELTANQVATGCKIPLPMVYDWKSANAHHVLKQIEADQEPAFAEIQIQETPLSNDNTIGELRLKFEGIELTLPVDYPVDGIIKIIRTFRVKQ
;
A
#
# COMPACT_ATOMS: atom_id res chain seq x y z
N MET A 1 -14.44 24.05 13.94
CA MET A 1 -15.46 23.13 13.40
C MET A 1 -14.95 22.63 12.06
N ASN A 2 -14.59 21.35 11.94
CA ASN A 2 -14.34 20.67 10.65
C ASN A 2 -14.55 19.17 10.89
N ALA A 3 -15.79 18.72 10.70
CA ALA A 3 -16.15 17.32 10.73
C ALA A 3 -15.70 16.66 9.42
N HIS A 4 -14.53 16.02 9.43
CA HIS A 4 -14.25 14.98 8.45
C HIS A 4 -15.05 13.75 8.86
N THR A 5 -16.26 13.64 8.32
CA THR A 5 -17.07 12.43 8.32
C THR A 5 -16.31 11.34 7.55
N ARG A 6 -15.46 10.65 8.29
CA ARG A 6 -15.02 9.28 8.02
C ARG A 6 -16.27 8.49 7.65
N ASN A 7 -16.31 7.99 6.42
CA ASN A 7 -17.30 7.06 5.88
C ASN A 7 -17.33 5.80 6.77
N GLU A 8 -17.95 5.90 7.93
CA GLU A 8 -18.26 4.77 8.77
C GLU A 8 -19.57 4.15 8.27
N LEU A 9 -19.39 2.98 7.65
CA LEU A 9 -20.25 1.83 7.92
C LEU A 9 -21.72 1.93 7.48
N SER A 10 -21.96 2.29 6.21
CA SER A 10 -23.23 1.98 5.53
C SER A 10 -23.18 0.62 4.78
N SER A 11 -22.30 -0.31 5.18
CA SER A 11 -22.12 -1.60 4.51
C SER A 11 -22.47 -2.82 5.36
N ASP A 12 -22.57 -2.69 6.69
CA ASP A 12 -22.84 -3.82 7.59
C ASP A 12 -24.26 -4.39 7.47
N LYS A 13 -25.20 -3.70 6.82
CA LYS A 13 -26.58 -4.21 6.66
C LYS A 13 -26.73 -5.31 5.62
N LYS A 14 -25.75 -5.53 4.72
CA LYS A 14 -25.91 -6.41 3.53
C LYS A 14 -25.09 -7.70 3.57
N ILE A 15 -24.11 -7.83 4.46
CA ILE A 15 -23.21 -8.98 4.53
C ILE A 15 -23.76 -9.97 5.56
N GLY A 16 -23.90 -11.24 5.17
CA GLY A 16 -24.37 -12.32 6.03
C GLY A 16 -23.25 -13.29 6.44
N ASP A 17 -22.22 -13.42 5.60
CA ASP A 17 -21.11 -14.37 5.79
C ASP A 17 -19.87 -13.93 4.98
N VAL A 18 -18.73 -14.56 5.21
CA VAL A 18 -17.46 -14.31 4.51
C VAL A 18 -16.91 -15.61 3.93
N PHE A 19 -16.68 -15.61 2.62
CA PHE A 19 -16.07 -16.72 1.89
C PHE A 19 -14.59 -16.46 1.65
N TYR A 20 -13.71 -17.43 1.93
CA TYR A 20 -12.27 -17.28 1.72
C TYR A 20 -11.82 -18.00 0.45
N ALA A 21 -11.09 -17.29 -0.42
CA ALA A 21 -10.48 -17.87 -1.61
C ALA A 21 -9.17 -17.17 -1.98
N PHE A 22 -8.13 -17.95 -2.29
CA PHE A 22 -6.81 -17.45 -2.72
C PHE A 22 -6.21 -16.39 -1.78
N GLY A 23 -6.48 -16.49 -0.47
CA GLY A 23 -6.02 -15.52 0.54
C GLY A 23 -6.90 -14.27 0.69
N TYR A 24 -8.02 -14.17 -0.04
CA TYR A 24 -8.96 -13.06 0.04
C TYR A 24 -10.22 -13.42 0.83
N SER A 25 -10.73 -12.45 1.60
CA SER A 25 -12.07 -12.48 2.19
C SER A 25 -13.09 -11.90 1.21
N ILE A 26 -14.06 -12.71 0.80
CA ILE A 26 -15.11 -12.38 -0.16
C ILE A 26 -16.43 -12.24 0.60
N PRO A 27 -17.02 -11.04 0.68
CA PRO A 27 -18.30 -10.85 1.34
C PRO A 27 -19.40 -11.66 0.65
N VAL A 28 -20.24 -12.32 1.43
CA VAL A 28 -21.42 -13.02 0.96
C VAL A 28 -22.65 -12.23 1.41
N SER A 29 -23.53 -11.92 0.46
CA SER A 29 -24.79 -11.25 0.78
C SER A 29 -25.67 -12.16 1.64
N LYS A 30 -26.65 -11.59 2.33
CA LYS A 30 -27.70 -12.36 3.04
C LYS A 30 -28.48 -13.33 2.13
N THR A 31 -28.45 -13.11 0.82
CA THR A 31 -29.07 -14.00 -0.19
C THR A 31 -28.14 -15.11 -0.67
N GLY A 32 -26.96 -15.27 -0.08
CA GLY A 32 -25.96 -16.27 -0.45
C GLY A 32 -25.15 -15.92 -1.71
N LYS A 33 -25.34 -14.74 -2.29
CA LYS A 33 -24.59 -14.28 -3.47
C LYS A 33 -23.24 -13.73 -3.04
N LYS A 34 -22.16 -14.27 -3.59
CA LYS A 34 -20.79 -13.78 -3.37
C LYS A 34 -20.61 -12.44 -4.08
N LEU A 35 -20.13 -11.44 -3.35
CA LEU A 35 -19.83 -10.11 -3.85
C LEU A 35 -18.35 -10.06 -4.20
N TRP A 36 -18.03 -10.31 -5.48
CA TRP A 36 -16.64 -10.38 -5.96
C TRP A 36 -16.02 -8.99 -6.11
N PRO A 37 -15.04 -8.61 -5.27
CA PRO A 37 -14.40 -7.30 -5.36
C PRO A 37 -13.69 -7.11 -6.70
N ALA A 38 -13.67 -5.87 -7.21
CA ALA A 38 -12.99 -5.57 -8.47
C ALA A 38 -11.49 -5.89 -8.42
N LEU A 39 -10.82 -5.56 -7.31
CA LEU A 39 -9.41 -5.88 -7.07
C LEU A 39 -9.14 -7.38 -7.09
N PHE A 40 -10.02 -8.17 -6.46
CA PHE A 40 -9.91 -9.64 -6.48
C PHE A 40 -10.01 -10.18 -7.90
N LYS A 41 -11.02 -9.76 -8.68
CA LYS A 41 -11.19 -10.21 -10.06
C LYS A 41 -9.97 -9.86 -10.92
N ARG A 42 -9.41 -8.65 -10.77
CA ARG A 42 -8.18 -8.24 -11.47
C ARG A 42 -6.98 -9.10 -11.08
N ALA A 43 -6.77 -9.36 -9.79
CA ALA A 43 -5.66 -10.19 -9.31
C ALA A 43 -5.77 -11.64 -9.84
N ILE A 44 -6.97 -12.22 -9.85
CA ILE A 44 -7.20 -13.55 -10.43
C ILE A 44 -6.94 -13.55 -11.93
N VAL A 45 -7.40 -12.53 -12.66
CA VAL A 45 -7.17 -12.41 -14.11
C VAL A 45 -5.70 -12.21 -14.43
N TYR A 46 -4.96 -11.43 -13.62
CA TYR A 46 -3.51 -11.32 -13.72
C TYR A 46 -2.84 -12.70 -13.65
N LYS A 47 -3.15 -13.48 -12.62
CA LYS A 47 -2.63 -14.85 -12.45
C LYS A 47 -3.05 -15.81 -13.57
N LEU A 48 -4.22 -15.61 -14.17
CA LEU A 48 -4.67 -16.37 -15.34
C LEU A 48 -3.92 -15.99 -16.62
N MET A 49 -3.50 -14.73 -16.76
CA MET A 49 -2.77 -14.24 -17.92
C MET A 49 -1.27 -14.53 -17.83
N THR A 50 -0.70 -14.54 -16.63
CA THR A 50 0.68 -14.96 -16.36
C THR A 50 0.86 -16.48 -16.30
N ASN A 51 -0.21 -17.26 -16.53
CA ASN A 51 -0.26 -18.72 -16.44
C ASN A 51 0.11 -19.30 -15.06
N GLU A 52 0.07 -18.50 -13.99
CA GLU A 52 0.24 -18.98 -12.61
C GLU A 52 -0.95 -19.83 -12.13
N LEU A 53 -2.15 -19.51 -12.64
CA LEU A 53 -3.39 -20.23 -12.35
C LEU A 53 -4.09 -20.65 -13.63
N THR A 54 -4.76 -21.79 -13.58
CA THR A 54 -5.65 -22.25 -14.66
C THR A 54 -7.09 -21.86 -14.39
N ALA A 55 -7.88 -21.69 -15.47
CA ALA A 55 -9.31 -21.37 -15.36
C ALA A 55 -10.08 -22.41 -14.53
N ASN A 56 -9.69 -23.68 -14.61
CA ASN A 56 -10.26 -24.78 -13.82
C ASN A 56 -9.97 -24.62 -12.32
N GLN A 57 -8.72 -24.30 -11.94
CA GLN A 57 -8.36 -24.05 -10.54
C GLN A 57 -9.13 -22.86 -9.96
N VAL A 58 -9.30 -21.80 -10.74
CA VAL A 58 -10.09 -20.63 -10.34
C VAL A 58 -11.57 -21.00 -10.17
N ALA A 59 -12.15 -21.74 -11.11
CA ALA A 59 -13.55 -22.18 -11.03
C ALA A 59 -13.80 -23.03 -9.78
N THR A 60 -12.92 -24.00 -9.50
CA THR A 60 -13.01 -24.86 -8.31
C THR A 60 -12.77 -24.07 -7.03
N GLY A 61 -11.70 -23.27 -6.96
CA GLY A 61 -11.33 -22.51 -5.77
C GLY A 61 -12.36 -21.44 -5.38
N CYS A 62 -12.96 -20.77 -6.35
CA CYS A 62 -14.00 -19.77 -6.14
C CYS A 62 -15.41 -20.38 -6.05
N LYS A 63 -15.58 -21.67 -6.37
CA LYS A 63 -16.87 -22.35 -6.57
C LYS A 63 -17.78 -21.51 -7.49
N ILE A 64 -17.29 -21.23 -8.69
CA ILE A 64 -18.00 -20.49 -9.76
C ILE A 64 -17.95 -21.27 -11.07
N PRO A 65 -18.94 -21.09 -11.96
CA PRO A 65 -18.94 -21.77 -13.25
C PRO A 65 -17.83 -21.20 -14.15
N LEU A 66 -17.23 -22.04 -14.99
CA LEU A 66 -16.15 -21.68 -15.92
C LEU A 66 -16.47 -20.45 -16.80
N PRO A 67 -17.67 -20.30 -17.37
CA PRO A 67 -18.04 -19.10 -18.13
C PRO A 67 -17.81 -17.80 -17.35
N MET A 68 -18.11 -17.78 -16.05
CA MET A 68 -17.90 -16.59 -15.20
C MET A 68 -16.42 -16.23 -15.07
N VAL A 69 -15.52 -17.22 -15.11
CA VAL A 69 -14.07 -16.99 -15.12
C VAL A 69 -13.64 -16.32 -16.43
N TYR A 70 -14.18 -16.77 -17.57
CA TYR A 70 -13.91 -16.16 -18.87
C TYR A 70 -14.51 -14.75 -18.97
N ASP A 71 -15.69 -14.51 -18.40
CA ASP A 71 -16.28 -13.17 -18.31
C ASP A 71 -15.40 -12.22 -17.48
N TRP A 72 -14.79 -12.71 -16.39
CA TRP A 72 -13.84 -11.90 -15.63
C TRP A 72 -12.61 -11.59 -16.45
N LYS A 73 -12.08 -12.59 -17.18
CA LYS A 73 -10.92 -12.42 -18.05
C LYS A 73 -11.19 -11.36 -19.11
N SER A 74 -12.29 -11.43 -19.84
CA SER A 74 -12.63 -10.46 -20.89
C SER A 74 -12.87 -9.06 -20.32
N ALA A 75 -13.61 -8.94 -19.22
CA ALA A 75 -13.93 -7.64 -18.63
C ALA A 75 -12.73 -6.92 -17.98
N ASN A 76 -11.68 -7.65 -17.59
CA ASN A 76 -10.51 -7.08 -16.90
C ASN A 76 -9.22 -7.15 -17.72
N ALA A 77 -9.23 -7.76 -18.90
CA ALA A 77 -8.04 -7.97 -19.75
C ALA A 77 -7.26 -6.67 -19.98
N HIS A 78 -7.94 -5.58 -20.36
CA HIS A 78 -7.28 -4.30 -20.64
C HIS A 78 -6.55 -3.72 -19.41
N HIS A 79 -7.16 -3.82 -18.23
CA HIS A 79 -6.54 -3.33 -16.99
C HIS A 79 -5.32 -4.16 -16.60
N VAL A 80 -5.40 -5.47 -16.80
CA VAL A 80 -4.34 -6.41 -16.45
C VAL A 80 -3.18 -6.34 -17.44
N LEU A 81 -3.46 -6.22 -18.75
CA LEU A 81 -2.42 -6.02 -19.77
C LEU A 81 -1.59 -4.78 -19.49
N LYS A 82 -2.24 -3.65 -19.21
CA LYS A 82 -1.55 -2.41 -18.82
C LYS A 82 -0.69 -2.59 -17.57
N GLN A 83 -1.14 -3.38 -16.60
CA GLN A 83 -0.36 -3.67 -15.40
C GLN A 83 0.85 -4.58 -15.72
N ILE A 84 0.68 -5.60 -16.55
CA ILE A 84 1.78 -6.47 -17.00
C ILE A 84 2.83 -5.65 -17.76
N GLU A 85 2.40 -4.74 -18.64
CA GLU A 85 3.29 -3.82 -19.35
C GLU A 85 4.06 -2.90 -18.38
N ALA A 86 3.38 -2.33 -17.37
CA ALA A 86 4.02 -1.50 -16.36
C ALA A 86 5.00 -2.28 -15.47
N ASP A 87 4.72 -3.55 -15.15
CA ASP A 87 5.62 -4.41 -14.38
C ASP A 87 6.86 -4.83 -15.22
N GLN A 88 6.74 -4.84 -16.56
CA GLN A 88 7.85 -5.12 -17.49
C GLN A 88 8.74 -3.90 -17.73
N GLU A 89 8.21 -2.69 -17.56
CA GLU A 89 8.99 -1.46 -17.69
C GLU A 89 9.79 -1.26 -16.39
N PRO A 90 11.13 -1.38 -16.40
CA PRO A 90 11.93 -1.14 -15.21
C PRO A 90 11.69 0.29 -14.73
N ALA A 91 11.06 0.43 -13.57
CA ALA A 91 10.88 1.72 -12.91
C ALA A 91 12.25 2.21 -12.41
N PHE A 92 13.01 2.87 -13.28
CA PHE A 92 14.23 3.57 -12.89
C PHE A 92 13.85 4.86 -12.16
N ALA A 93 14.11 4.89 -10.86
CA ALA A 93 14.10 6.13 -10.10
C ALA A 93 15.52 6.73 -10.15
N GLU A 94 15.72 7.75 -10.98
CA GLU A 94 16.95 8.54 -10.95
C GLU A 94 16.88 9.51 -9.76
N ILE A 95 17.63 9.19 -8.70
CA ILE A 95 17.78 10.09 -7.55
C ILE A 95 18.87 11.10 -7.90
N GLN A 96 18.48 12.30 -8.33
CA GLN A 96 19.42 13.40 -8.50
C GLN A 96 19.82 13.94 -7.12
N ILE A 97 21.00 13.55 -6.64
CA ILE A 97 21.63 14.14 -5.46
C ILE A 97 22.15 15.52 -5.90
N GLN A 98 21.46 16.59 -5.51
CA GLN A 98 22.05 17.93 -5.60
C GLN A 98 23.17 18.01 -4.56
N GLU A 99 24.42 17.92 -5.01
CA GLU A 99 25.58 18.34 -4.23
C GLU A 99 25.49 19.85 -4.02
N THR A 100 24.77 20.24 -2.97
CA THR A 100 24.96 21.57 -2.38
C THR A 100 26.38 21.57 -1.81
N PRO A 101 27.24 22.54 -2.18
CA PRO A 101 28.56 22.62 -1.58
C PRO A 101 28.37 22.77 -0.08
N LEU A 102 28.81 21.74 0.66
CA LEU A 102 28.99 21.79 2.10
C LEU A 102 29.87 23.02 2.36
N SER A 103 29.26 24.10 2.88
CA SER A 103 30.03 25.17 3.49
C SER A 103 30.88 24.52 4.57
N ASN A 104 32.19 24.53 4.32
CA ASN A 104 33.21 24.15 5.27
C ASN A 104 33.14 25.13 6.46
N ASP A 105 32.30 24.82 7.43
CA ASP A 105 32.43 25.28 8.81
C ASP A 105 32.17 24.07 9.72
N ASN A 106 33.00 23.04 9.54
CA ASN A 106 33.18 22.01 10.55
C ASN A 106 34.04 22.62 11.68
N THR A 107 33.40 23.38 12.58
CA THR A 107 33.92 23.53 13.94
C THR A 107 33.90 22.15 14.58
N ILE A 108 35.07 21.49 14.58
CA ILE A 108 35.30 20.19 15.20
C ILE A 108 34.95 20.33 16.68
N GLY A 109 33.76 19.86 17.08
CA GLY A 109 33.30 19.94 18.47
C GLY A 109 31.81 20.25 18.69
N GLU A 110 31.00 20.38 17.64
CA GLU A 110 29.56 20.71 17.79
C GLU A 110 28.66 19.65 17.12
N LEU A 111 27.62 19.23 17.85
CA LEU A 111 26.55 18.37 17.38
C LEU A 111 25.37 19.24 16.93
N ARG A 112 25.03 19.22 15.63
CA ARG A 112 23.88 19.96 15.09
C ARG A 112 22.69 19.03 14.83
N LEU A 113 21.57 19.33 15.46
CA LEU A 113 20.29 18.65 15.26
C LEU A 113 19.34 19.57 14.50
N LYS A 114 18.94 19.15 13.29
CA LYS A 114 17.99 19.89 12.47
C LYS A 114 16.63 19.21 12.51
N PHE A 115 15.63 19.95 12.97
CA PHE A 115 14.21 19.61 12.94
C PHE A 115 13.48 20.56 11.98
N GLU A 116 12.24 20.23 11.62
CA GLU A 116 11.42 21.07 10.73
C GLU A 116 11.22 22.46 11.35
N GLY A 117 11.93 23.46 10.83
CA GLY A 117 11.91 24.85 11.32
C GLY A 117 12.77 25.17 12.54
N ILE A 118 13.56 24.21 13.08
CA ILE A 118 14.40 24.44 14.27
C ILE A 118 15.78 23.80 14.06
N GLU A 119 16.84 24.57 14.29
CA GLU A 119 18.22 24.08 14.32
C GLU A 119 18.79 24.24 15.74
N LEU A 120 19.27 23.13 16.31
CA LEU A 120 19.86 23.08 17.64
C LEU A 120 21.34 22.72 17.52
N THR A 121 22.19 23.55 18.13
CA THR A 121 23.63 23.27 18.26
C THR A 121 23.94 22.87 19.68
N LEU A 122 24.53 21.69 19.84
CA LEU A 122 24.90 21.09 21.12
C LEU A 122 26.43 20.92 21.19
N PRO A 123 27.02 20.96 22.39
CA PRO A 123 28.42 20.56 22.60
C PRO A 123 28.66 19.09 22.24
N VAL A 124 29.89 18.72 21.83
CA VAL A 124 30.25 17.33 21.52
C VAL A 124 30.17 16.38 22.72
N ASP A 125 30.32 16.89 23.93
CA ASP A 125 30.23 16.14 25.18
C ASP A 125 28.80 16.03 25.72
N TYR A 126 27.81 16.52 24.96
CA TYR A 126 26.43 16.47 25.39
C TYR A 126 25.91 15.02 25.51
N PRO A 127 25.29 14.65 26.65
CA PRO A 127 24.94 13.27 26.92
C PRO A 127 23.87 12.74 25.96
N VAL A 128 24.09 11.52 25.47
CA VAL A 128 23.21 10.82 24.52
C VAL A 128 21.77 10.72 25.05
N ASP A 129 21.59 10.50 26.36
CA ASP A 129 20.25 10.48 26.99
C ASP A 129 19.49 11.80 26.82
N GLY A 130 20.20 12.92 26.85
CA GLY A 130 19.63 14.24 26.59
C GLY A 130 19.18 14.38 25.14
N ILE A 131 19.97 13.88 24.18
CA ILE A 131 19.66 13.90 22.75
C ILE A 131 18.38 13.10 22.48
N ILE A 132 18.28 11.91 23.08
CA ILE A 132 17.10 11.03 22.94
C ILE A 132 15.84 11.73 23.47
N LYS A 133 15.92 12.43 24.61
CA LYS A 133 14.79 13.21 25.15
C LYS A 133 14.36 14.33 24.21
N ILE A 134 15.32 15.07 23.64
CA ILE A 134 15.05 16.14 22.68
C ILE A 134 14.30 15.57 21.47
N ILE A 135 14.83 14.53 20.84
CA ILE A 135 14.22 13.89 19.66
C ILE A 135 12.81 13.37 19.97
N ARG A 136 12.60 12.74 21.12
CA ARG A 136 11.27 12.25 21.52
C ARG A 136 10.28 13.39 21.73
N THR A 137 10.71 14.50 22.30
CA THR A 137 9.84 15.67 22.53
C THR A 137 9.38 16.29 21.21
N PHE A 138 10.28 16.39 20.22
CA PHE A 138 9.95 16.91 18.90
C PHE A 138 9.08 15.95 18.06
N ARG A 139 9.13 14.64 18.32
CA ARG A 139 8.25 13.65 17.65
C ARG A 139 6.80 13.64 18.14
N VAL A 140 6.50 14.16 19.34
CA VAL A 140 5.15 14.09 19.95
C VAL A 140 4.24 15.24 19.49
N LYS A 141 4.77 16.24 18.77
CA LYS A 141 4.00 17.40 18.28
C LYS A 141 3.57 17.31 16.80
N GLN A 142 3.51 16.12 16.21
CA GLN A 142 2.84 15.89 14.91
C GLN A 142 1.49 15.23 15.12
#